data_AF-A0A222XDG2-F1
#
_entry.id   AF-A0A222XDG2-F1
#
_cell.length_a   1.000
_cell.length_b   1.000
_cell.length_c   1.000
_cell.angle_alpha   90.00
_cell.angle_beta   90.00
_cell.angle_gamma   90.00
#
_symmetry.space_group_name_H-M   'P 1'
#
loop_
_entity.id
_entity.type
_entity.pdbx_description
1 polymer ?
#
loop_
_entity_poly.entity_id
_entity_poly.type
_entity_poly.pdbx_seq_one_letter_code
_entity_poly.pdbx_strand_id
1 'polypeptide(L)' 'MGMVSDDQIQQWADEAEAGYDVDALKRRGRGRPGRGAEPMQVVAVRLTAEELDALDAAAAKQDMTRSEAIRAALAHFAA' A
#
# COMPACT_ATOMS: atom_id res chain seq x y z
N MET A 1 23.94 8.06 -2.52
CA MET A 1 23.62 8.17 -1.08
C MET A 1 24.62 9.16 -0.50
N GLY A 2 24.19 10.37 -0.12
CA GLY A 2 25.10 11.34 0.50
C GLY A 2 25.52 10.83 1.89
N MET A 3 26.81 10.96 2.22
CA MET A 3 27.31 10.64 3.56
C MET A 3 26.73 11.65 4.56
N VAL A 4 26.15 11.17 5.65
CA VAL A 4 25.65 12.01 6.74
C VAL A 4 26.86 12.60 7.47
N SER A 5 26.85 13.91 7.74
CA SER A 5 27.91 14.60 8.50
C SER A 5 27.65 14.56 10.01
N ASP A 6 28.69 14.73 10.81
CA ASP A 6 28.57 14.80 12.27
C ASP A 6 27.67 15.96 12.72
N ASP A 7 27.74 17.11 12.04
CA ASP A 7 26.85 18.24 12.31
C ASP A 7 25.38 17.89 12.07
N GLN A 8 25.10 17.07 11.06
CA GLN A 8 23.74 16.61 10.75
C GLN A 8 23.24 15.63 11.81
N ILE A 9 24.13 14.78 12.33
CA ILE A 9 23.82 13.88 13.45
C ILE A 9 23.51 14.68 14.72
N GLN A 10 24.33 15.69 15.03
CA GLN A 10 24.13 16.53 16.22
C GLN A 10 22.82 17.30 16.15
N GLN A 11 22.49 17.86 14.98
CA GLN A 11 21.21 18.54 14.79
C GLN A 11 20.01 17.63 15.06
N TRP A 12 20.05 16.37 14.60
CA TRP A 12 18.99 15.40 14.88
C TRP A 12 18.93 14.99 16.35
N ALA A 13 20.07 14.91 17.02
CA ALA A 13 20.13 14.62 18.45
C ALA A 13 19.49 15.76 19.27
N ASP A 14 19.88 17.01 18.99
CA ASP A 14 19.33 18.20 19.64
C ASP A 14 17.81 18.32 19.42
N GLU A 15 17.34 18.02 18.21
CA GLU A 15 15.90 17.98 17.88
C GLU A 15 15.15 16.93 18.70
N ALA A 16 15.72 15.73 18.85
CA ALA A 16 15.12 14.66 19.63
C ALA A 16 15.10 14.98 21.14
N GLU A 17 16.16 15.59 21.67
CA GLU A 17 16.28 15.99 23.07
C GLU A 17 15.36 17.17 23.43
N ALA A 18 15.16 18.12 22.50
CA ALA A 18 14.19 19.21 22.65
C ALA A 18 12.74 18.70 22.79
N GLY A 19 12.47 17.50 22.27
CA GLY A 19 11.18 16.84 22.33
C GLY A 19 10.21 17.33 21.26
N TYR A 20 9.38 16.41 20.76
CA TYR A 20 8.38 16.71 19.73
C TYR A 20 7.01 17.03 20.34
N ASP A 21 6.30 17.96 19.73
CA ASP A 21 4.87 18.18 20.00
C ASP A 21 4.06 16.95 19.56
N VAL A 22 3.72 16.11 20.53
CA VAL A 22 2.95 14.88 20.34
C VAL A 22 1.57 15.17 19.73
N ASP A 23 0.97 16.31 20.02
CA ASP A 23 -0.35 16.67 19.50
C ASP A 23 -0.27 17.11 18.03
N ALA A 24 0.83 17.73 17.62
CA ALA A 24 1.13 17.97 16.21
C ALA A 24 1.40 16.67 15.43
N LEU A 25 2.17 15.75 16.02
CA LEU A 25 2.47 14.44 15.40
C LEU A 25 1.24 13.54 15.28
N LYS A 26 0.33 13.59 16.26
CA LYS A 26 -0.93 12.84 16.24
C LYS A 26 -1.96 13.39 15.26
N ARG A 27 -1.79 14.64 14.81
CA ARG A 27 -2.66 15.29 13.81
C ARG A 27 -2.42 14.66 12.44
N ARG A 28 -2.83 13.39 12.29
CA ARG A 28 -2.87 12.70 11.01
C ARG A 28 -3.82 13.50 10.12
N GLY A 29 -3.33 13.96 8.96
CA GLY A 29 -4.19 14.47 7.90
C GLY A 29 -5.21 13.42 7.47
N ARG A 30 -6.10 13.74 6.51
CA ARG A 30 -6.91 12.71 5.83
C ARG A 30 -5.95 11.57 5.47
N GLY A 31 -6.26 10.36 5.92
CA GLY A 31 -5.41 9.19 5.72
C GLY A 31 -5.09 8.96 4.24
N ARG A 32 -4.39 7.86 3.95
CA ARG A 32 -4.11 7.48 2.55
C ARG A 32 -5.38 7.63 1.70
N PRO A 33 -5.34 8.39 0.59
CA PRO A 33 -6.49 8.53 -0.29
C PRO A 33 -7.08 7.15 -0.60
N GLY A 34 -8.40 7.03 -0.48
CA GLY A 34 -9.10 5.82 -0.91
C GLY A 34 -8.76 5.53 -2.38
N ARG A 35 -8.72 4.25 -2.77
CA ARG A 35 -8.56 3.85 -4.17
C ARG A 35 -9.88 4.08 -4.93
N GLY A 36 -10.26 5.34 -5.12
CA GLY A 36 -11.50 5.74 -5.79
C GLY A 36 -12.09 7.03 -5.22
N ALA A 37 -13.05 7.60 -5.94
CA ALA A 37 -13.88 8.71 -5.43
C ALA A 37 -14.74 8.26 -4.23
N GLU A 38 -15.10 6.98 -4.20
CA GLU A 38 -15.88 6.34 -3.13
C GLU A 38 -15.08 5.19 -2.49
N PRO A 39 -15.43 4.77 -1.26
CA PRO A 39 -14.89 3.57 -0.63
C PRO A 39 -15.08 2.32 -1.51
N MET A 40 -14.07 1.46 -1.59
CA MET A 40 -14.19 0.20 -2.32
C MET A 40 -15.17 -0.74 -1.60
N GLN A 41 -16.11 -1.31 -2.37
CA GLN A 41 -16.99 -2.37 -1.88
C GLN A 41 -16.27 -3.73 -1.92
N VAL A 42 -16.37 -4.50 -0.83
CA VAL A 42 -15.87 -5.88 -0.78
C VAL A 42 -16.98 -6.82 -1.25
N VAL A 43 -16.69 -7.63 -2.27
CA VAL A 43 -17.57 -8.68 -2.77
C VAL A 43 -16.93 -10.04 -2.46
N ALA A 44 -17.61 -10.88 -1.69
CA ALA A 44 -17.14 -12.22 -1.38
C ALA A 44 -17.48 -13.20 -2.52
N VAL A 45 -16.46 -13.83 -3.10
CA VAL A 45 -16.60 -14.85 -4.14
C VAL A 45 -16.12 -16.19 -3.59
N ARG A 46 -16.87 -17.27 -3.85
CA ARG A 46 -16.45 -18.63 -3.51
C ARG A 46 -15.69 -19.21 -4.68
N LEU A 47 -14.45 -19.59 -4.43
CA LEU A 47 -13.59 -20.30 -5.37
C LEU A 47 -13.16 -21.61 -4.70
N THR A 48 -13.09 -22.65 -5.49
CA THR A 48 -12.44 -23.91 -5.10
C THR A 48 -10.93 -23.69 -4.96
N ALA A 49 -10.24 -24.64 -4.31
CA ALA A 49 -8.78 -24.58 -4.20
C ALA A 49 -8.12 -24.61 -5.59
N GLU A 50 -8.63 -25.44 -6.50
CA GLU A 50 -8.13 -25.56 -7.88
C GLU A 50 -8.27 -24.25 -8.67
N GLU A 51 -9.39 -23.55 -8.51
CA GLU A 51 -9.60 -22.24 -9.15
C GLU A 51 -8.66 -21.16 -8.59
N LEU A 52 -8.36 -21.18 -7.29
CA LEU A 52 -7.39 -20.28 -6.68
C LEU A 52 -5.97 -20.55 -7.18
N ASP A 53 -5.57 -21.82 -7.26
CA ASP A 53 -4.26 -22.21 -7.76
C ASP A 53 -4.09 -21.83 -9.24
N ALA A 54 -5.13 -22.03 -10.06
CA ALA A 54 -5.14 -21.62 -11.45
C ALA A 54 -5.01 -20.09 -11.59
N LEU A 55 -5.70 -19.33 -10.74
CA LEU A 55 -5.61 -17.86 -10.70
C LEU A 55 -4.21 -17.39 -10.32
N ASP A 56 -3.61 -17.98 -9.28
CA ASP A 56 -2.26 -17.63 -8.84
C ASP A 56 -1.20 -17.95 -9.90
N ALA A 57 -1.31 -19.10 -10.56
CA ALA A 57 -0.44 -19.47 -11.67
C ALA A 57 -0.59 -18.51 -12.86
N ALA A 58 -1.82 -18.06 -13.17
CA ALA A 58 -2.05 -17.09 -14.23
C ALA A 58 -1.49 -15.70 -13.86
N ALA A 59 -1.63 -15.27 -12.60
CA ALA A 59 -1.11 -14.02 -12.11
C ALA A 59 0.44 -13.99 -12.13
N ALA A 60 1.07 -15.08 -11.69
CA ALA A 60 2.52 -15.24 -11.70
C ALA A 60 3.11 -15.17 -13.11
N LYS A 61 2.43 -15.74 -14.13
CA LYS A 61 2.88 -15.66 -15.54
C LYS A 61 2.91 -14.22 -16.09
N GLN A 62 2.19 -13.29 -15.47
CA GLN A 62 2.10 -11.90 -15.90
C GLN A 62 2.75 -10.93 -14.91
N ASP A 63 3.53 -11.42 -13.94
CA ASP A 63 4.12 -10.64 -12.85
C ASP A 63 3.08 -9.78 -12.09
N MET A 64 1.85 -10.29 -11.97
CA MET A 64 0.74 -9.61 -11.30
C MET A 64 0.47 -10.22 -9.92
N THR A 65 0.02 -9.39 -8.99
CA THR A 65 -0.63 -9.89 -7.77
C THR A 65 -1.99 -10.50 -8.13
N ARG A 66 -2.48 -11.44 -7.30
CA ARG A 66 -3.82 -12.02 -7.45
C ARG A 66 -4.92 -10.95 -7.63
N SER A 67 -4.85 -9.88 -6.84
CA SER A 67 -5.84 -8.80 -6.89
C SER A 67 -5.80 -8.00 -8.20
N GLU A 68 -4.61 -7.86 -8.81
CA GLU A 68 -4.44 -7.20 -10.10
C GLU A 68 -4.95 -8.07 -11.23
N ALA A 69 -4.63 -9.38 -11.20
CA ALA A 69 -5.15 -10.35 -12.15
C ALA A 69 -6.70 -10.40 -12.15
N ILE A 70 -7.33 -10.42 -10.97
CA ILE A 70 -8.79 -10.34 -10.84
C ILE A 70 -9.34 -9.06 -11.49
N ARG A 71 -8.75 -7.90 -11.20
CA ARG A 71 -9.20 -6.62 -11.77
C ARG A 71 -9.00 -6.55 -13.29
N ALA A 72 -7.89 -7.07 -13.79
CA ALA A 72 -7.61 -7.13 -15.22
C ALA A 72 -8.61 -8.03 -15.95
N ALA A 73 -8.94 -9.19 -15.38
CA ALA A 73 -9.95 -10.10 -15.92
C ALA A 73 -11.34 -9.43 -15.96
N LEU A 74 -11.74 -8.74 -14.89
CA LEU A 74 -13.01 -7.98 -14.86
C LEU A 74 -13.03 -6.86 -15.90
N ALA A 75 -11.94 -6.12 -16.06
CA ALA A 75 -11.84 -5.05 -17.06
C ALA A 75 -11.90 -5.60 -18.49
N HIS A 76 -11.27 -6.76 -18.74
CA HIS A 76 -11.32 -7.42 -20.04
C HIS A 76 -12.71 -8.00 -20.35
N PHE A 77 -13.39 -8.56 -19.35
CA PHE A 77 -14.73 -9.13 -19.50
C PHE A 77 -15.81 -8.05 -19.72
N ALA A 78 -15.64 -6.87 -19.12
CA ALA A 78 -16.60 -5.76 -19.22
C ALA A 78 -16.37 -4.82 -20.42
N ALA A 79 -15.30 -5.05 -21.20
CA ALA A 79 -14.97 -4.30 -22.42
C ALA A 79 -15.80 -4.79 -23.61
#